data_AF-A0A804L7F8-F1
#
_entry.id   AF-A0A804L7F8-F1
#
_cell.length_a   1.000
_cell.length_b   1.000
_cell.length_c   1.000
_cell.angle_alpha   90.00
_cell.angle_beta   90.00
_cell.angle_gamma   90.00
#
_symmetry.space_group_name_H-M   'P 1'
#
loop_
_entity.id
_entity.type
_entity.pdbx_description
1 polymer ?
#
loop_
_entity_poly.entity_id
_entity_poly.type
_entity_poly.pdbx_seq_one_letter_code
_entity_poly.pdbx_strand_id
1 'polypeptide(L)' 'MEREFEAKLRLQQPLPGGVAGGKVVQRTNSIAFRAPQEQFTIKDFELGKVFGVGSYSQVRSFLFLF' A
#
# COMPACT_ATOMS: atom_id res chain seq x y z
N MET A 1 -5.53 25.65 -4.84
CA MET A 1 -5.54 24.18 -4.95
C MET A 1 -4.15 23.56 -4.74
N GLU A 2 -3.09 24.10 -5.34
CA GLU A 2 -1.71 23.58 -5.12
C GLU A 2 -1.12 23.99 -3.76
N ARG A 3 -1.43 25.19 -3.27
CA ARG A 3 -1.00 25.69 -1.96
C ARG A 3 -1.61 24.91 -0.79
N GLU A 4 -2.87 24.49 -0.88
CA GLU A 4 -3.46 23.66 0.17
C GLU A 4 -2.91 22.23 0.15
N PHE A 5 -2.44 21.73 -1.00
CA PHE A 5 -1.80 20.42 -1.13
C PHE A 5 -0.40 20.41 -0.52
N GLU A 6 0.43 21.41 -0.83
CA GLU A 6 1.76 21.58 -0.22
C GLU A 6 1.69 21.77 1.30
N ALA A 7 0.71 22.53 1.79
CA ALA A 7 0.53 22.76 3.23
C ALA A 7 0.20 21.45 3.98
N LYS A 8 -0.62 20.58 3.38
CA LYS A 8 -0.93 19.26 3.93
C LYS A 8 0.23 18.28 3.86
N LEU A 9 1.08 18.38 2.83
CA LEU A 9 2.29 17.58 2.68
C LEU A 9 3.35 17.95 3.74
N ARG A 10 3.52 19.24 4.05
CA ARG A 10 4.45 19.72 5.08
C ARG A 10 4.08 19.27 6.50
N LEU A 11 2.79 19.15 6.82
CA LEU A 11 2.32 18.56 8.09
C LEU A 11 2.61 17.05 8.21
N GLN A 12 3.08 16.40 7.14
CA GLN A 12 3.37 14.98 7.11
C GLN A 12 4.85 14.65 7.31
N GLN A 13 5.73 15.64 7.29
CA GLN A 13 7.17 15.45 7.46
C GLN A 13 7.58 15.64 8.94
N PRO A 14 8.18 14.64 9.60
CA PRO A 14 8.70 14.83 10.95
C PRO A 14 10.00 15.63 10.87
N LEU A 15 10.03 16.81 11.48
CA LEU A 15 11.29 17.46 11.85
C LEU A 15 11.95 16.64 12.98
N PRO A 16 13.27 16.42 12.95
CA PRO A 16 13.96 15.76 14.04
C PRO A 16 14.22 16.80 15.15
N GLY A 17 13.45 16.72 16.23
CA GLY A 17 13.87 17.29 17.52
C GLY A 17 12.85 18.19 18.22
N GLY A 18 12.57 17.85 19.49
CA GLY A 18 12.30 18.86 20.52
C GLY A 18 10.86 19.02 20.99
N VAL A 19 10.41 18.11 21.85
CA VAL A 19 9.55 18.29 23.04
C VAL A 19 8.78 19.63 23.16
N ALA A 20 7.47 19.58 22.96
CA ALA A 20 6.48 20.29 23.80
C ALA A 20 5.04 19.90 23.42
N GLY A 21 4.35 19.23 24.35
CA GLY A 21 2.91 19.45 24.60
C GLY A 21 1.94 19.37 23.43
N GLY A 22 1.90 18.27 22.69
CA GLY A 22 0.84 18.03 21.71
C GLY A 22 0.81 16.57 21.35
N LYS A 23 -0.34 15.91 21.56
CA LYS A 23 -0.60 14.49 21.30
C LYS A 23 0.30 13.94 20.20
N VAL A 24 1.24 13.08 20.58
CA VAL A 24 1.93 12.20 19.64
C VAL A 24 0.84 11.42 18.95
N VAL A 25 0.51 11.82 17.72
CA VAL A 25 -0.29 11.00 16.83
C VAL A 25 0.63 9.82 16.52
N GLN A 26 0.56 8.78 17.35
CA GLN A 26 1.03 7.46 16.98
C GLN A 26 0.18 7.08 15.77
N ARG A 27 0.69 7.42 14.59
CA ARG A 27 0.19 6.90 13.32
C ARG A 27 0.60 5.44 13.27
N THR A 28 -0.12 4.61 14.00
CA THR A 28 -0.15 3.18 13.77
C THR A 28 -0.94 2.96 12.46
N ASN A 29 -0.37 3.42 11.34
CA ASN A 29 -0.72 2.93 9.99
C ASN A 29 -0.11 1.53 9.79
N SER A 30 -0.12 0.70 10.83
CA SER A 30 0.36 -0.67 10.77
C SER A 30 -0.84 -1.54 10.42
N ILE A 31 -1.21 -1.60 9.14
CA ILE A 31 -1.91 -2.80 8.68
C ILE A 31 -0.87 -3.92 8.75
N ALA A 32 -1.00 -4.78 9.75
CA ALA A 32 -0.17 -5.98 9.81
C ALA A 32 -0.67 -6.89 8.70
N PHE A 33 0.09 -6.99 7.61
CA PHE A 33 -0.19 -7.97 6.57
C PHE A 33 0.00 -9.36 7.18
N ARG A 34 -1.13 -10.03 7.44
CA ARG A 34 -1.21 -11.38 7.97
C ARG A 34 -1.73 -12.31 6.88
N ALA A 35 -1.13 -12.26 5.69
CA ALA A 35 -1.38 -13.29 4.71
C ALA A 35 -0.66 -14.58 5.13
N PRO A 36 -1.20 -15.75 4.75
CA PRO A 36 -0.46 -17.01 4.83
C PRO A 36 0.93 -16.81 4.23
N GLN A 37 1.96 -17.12 5.00
CA GLN A 37 3.37 -17.00 4.59
C GLN A 37 3.78 -18.10 3.61
N GLU A 38 2.82 -18.81 3.00
CA GLU A 38 3.10 -19.79 1.96
C GLU A 38 3.69 -19.07 0.76
N GLN A 39 4.92 -19.46 0.41
CA GLN A 39 5.65 -18.84 -0.69
C GLN A 39 5.10 -19.39 -2.00
N PHE A 40 4.15 -18.68 -2.59
CA PHE A 40 3.70 -18.97 -3.94
C PHE A 40 4.64 -18.31 -4.96
N THR A 41 5.00 -19.09 -5.98
CA THR A 41 5.76 -18.64 -7.14
C THR A 41 4.82 -18.51 -8.33
N ILE A 42 5.23 -17.77 -9.35
CA ILE A 42 4.42 -17.63 -10.58
C ILE A 42 4.20 -18.96 -11.31
N LYS A 43 5.00 -19.99 -11.03
CA LYS A 43 4.86 -21.33 -11.63
C LYS A 43 3.67 -22.10 -11.07
N ASP A 44 3.18 -21.71 -9.90
CA ASP A 44 2.04 -22.33 -9.23
C ASP A 44 0.71 -21.80 -9.77
N PHE A 45 0.76 -20.88 -10.74
CA PHE A 45 -0.41 -20.26 -11.35
C PHE A 45 -0.38 -20.41 -12.87
N GLU A 46 -1.47 -20.89 -13.45
CA GLU A 46 -1.70 -20.79 -14.89
C GLU A 46 -2.38 -19.46 -15.21
N LEU A 47 -1.77 -18.64 -16.08
CA LEU A 47 -2.31 -17.34 -16.48
C LEU A 47 -3.52 -17.51 -17.40
N GLY A 48 -4.67 -16.99 -16.97
CA GLY A 48 -5.92 -17.06 -17.71
C GLY A 48 -6.27 -15.79 -18.51
N LYS A 49 -7.54 -15.72 -18.89
CA LYS A 49 -8.10 -14.62 -19.68
C LYS A 49 -8.06 -13.29 -18.91
N VAL A 50 -7.90 -12.20 -19.64
CA VAL A 50 -8.00 -10.83 -19.12
C VAL A 50 -9.45 -10.42 -18.99
N PHE A 51 -9.82 -9.93 -17.81
CA PHE A 51 -11.15 -9.40 -17.55
C PHE A 51 -11.21 -7.87 -17.62
N GLY A 52 -10.09 -7.19 -17.40
CA GLY A 52 -10.04 -5.74 -17.53
C GLY A 52 -8.62 -5.19 -17.52
N VAL A 53 -8.45 -4.05 -18.19
CA VAL A 53 -7.23 -3.24 -18.22
C VAL A 53 -7.56 -1.80 -17.87
N GLY A 54 -6.78 -1.23 -16.97
CA GLY A 54 -6.78 0.20 -16.63
C GLY A 54 -5.40 0.80 -16.85
N SER A 55 -5.27 2.11 -16.60
CA SER A 55 -4.03 2.86 -16.88
C SER A 55 -2.81 2.36 -16.09
N TYR A 56 -3.03 1.71 -14.95
CA TYR A 56 -1.96 1.21 -14.07
C TYR A 56 -2.21 -0.20 -13.51
N SER A 57 -3.27 -0.88 -13.95
CA SER A 57 -3.65 -2.18 -13.40
C SER A 57 -4.30 -3.07 -14.44
N GLN A 58 -4.19 -4.37 -14.24
CA GLN A 58 -4.81 -5.37 -15.08
C GLN A 58 -5.35 -6.49 -14.21
N VAL A 59 -6.57 -6.94 -14.51
CA VAL A 59 -7.25 -8.02 -13.79
C VAL A 59 -7.39 -9.21 -14.71
N ARG A 60 -6.92 -10.38 -14.26
CA ARG A 60 -6.96 -11.65 -15.00
C ARG A 60 -7.38 -12.80 -14.08
N SER A 61 -7.90 -13.89 -14.66
CA SER A 61 -7.98 -15.15 -13.93
C SER A 61 -6.61 -15.80 -13.81
N PHE A 62 -6.44 -16.54 -12.72
CA PHE A 62 -5.33 -17.45 -12.52
C PHE A 62 -5.91 -18.75 -11.96
N LEU A 63 -5.47 -19.88 -12.48
CA LEU A 63 -5.79 -21.18 -11.88
C LEU A 63 -4.64 -21.57 -10.97
N PHE A 64 -4.94 -21.90 -9.72
CA PHE A 64 -3.95 -22.42 -8.79
C PHE A 64 -3.65 -23.89 -9.11
N LEU A 65 -2.38 -24.23 -9.28
CA LEU A 65 -1.90 -25.57 -9.60
C LEU A 65 -1.33 -26.21 -8.33
N PHE A 66 -1.92 -27.32 -7.87
CA PHE A 66 -1.43 -28.18 -6.80
C PHE A 66 -1.13 -29.58 -7.35
#